data_AF-A0A2G6NH40-F1
#
_entry.id   AF-A0A2G6NH40-F1
#
_cell.length_a   1.000
_cell.length_b   1.000
_cell.length_c   1.000
_cell.angle_alpha   90.00
_cell.angle_beta   90.00
_cell.angle_gamma   90.00
#
_symmetry.space_group_name_H-M   'P 1'
#
loop_
_entity.id
_entity.type
_entity.pdbx_description
1 polymer ?
#
loop_
_entity_poly.entity_id
_entity_poly.type
_entity_poly.pdbx_seq_one_letter_code
_entity_poly.pdbx_strand_id
1 'polypeptide(L)'
;MIEYVTCTKCGKLFKRNTDEPWKQLCLSCYHRQQRQTDRSSQDDAAYWRSRYYDEKRKIEQLTSSLHSLGAFDSRQSTDLGAFMKDNLKTILLLVHPDKHRGLPAATRITQDLLDFRKRGIL
;
A
#
# COMPACT_ATOMS: atom_id res chain seq x y z
N MET A 1 28.12 49.70 8.37
CA MET A 1 28.55 50.56 7.24
C MET A 1 27.76 50.10 6.01
N ILE A 2 27.28 51.03 5.17
CA ILE A 2 26.55 50.66 3.94
C ILE A 2 27.56 50.63 2.79
N GLU A 3 27.57 49.54 2.03
CA GLU A 3 28.37 49.38 0.82
C GLU A 3 27.48 49.18 -0.41
N TYR A 4 28.02 49.52 -1.59
CA TYR A 4 27.38 49.23 -2.87
C TYR A 4 28.02 47.99 -3.48
N VAL A 5 27.20 47.00 -3.77
CA VAL A 5 27.61 45.73 -4.38
C VAL A 5 26.81 45.44 -5.64
N THR A 6 27.38 44.67 -6.55
CA THR A 6 26.76 44.31 -7.82
C THR A 6 25.90 43.06 -7.66
N CYS A 7 24.64 43.12 -8.11
CA CYS A 7 23.74 41.97 -8.15
C CYS A 7 24.27 40.89 -9.10
N THR A 8 24.46 39.67 -8.60
CA THR A 8 25.01 38.55 -9.38
C THR A 8 24.11 38.09 -10.53
N LYS A 9 22.81 38.42 -10.50
CA LYS A 9 21.83 38.03 -11.54
C LYS A 9 21.63 39.06 -12.65
N CYS A 10 21.71 40.37 -12.34
CA CYS A 10 21.36 41.43 -13.30
C CYS A 10 22.42 42.52 -13.46
N GLY A 11 23.52 42.46 -12.71
CA GLY A 11 24.61 43.44 -12.80
C GLY A 11 24.30 44.82 -12.21
N LYS A 12 23.11 45.05 -11.65
CA LYS A 12 22.77 46.35 -11.03
C LYS A 12 23.43 46.50 -9.66
N LEU A 13 23.89 47.70 -9.36
CA LEU A 13 24.37 48.07 -8.02
C LEU A 13 23.19 48.15 -7.04
N PHE A 14 23.38 47.64 -5.82
CA PHE A 14 22.43 47.77 -4.72
C PHE A 14 23.16 47.97 -3.39
N LYS A 15 22.46 48.57 -2.42
CA LYS A 15 22.98 48.83 -1.08
C LYS A 15 22.88 47.58 -0.22
N ARG A 16 23.93 47.30 0.54
CA ARG A 16 24.02 46.20 1.50
C ARG A 16 24.74 46.67 2.74
N ASN A 17 24.38 46.14 3.91
CA ASN A 17 25.18 46.39 5.10
C ASN A 17 26.38 45.43 5.13
N THR A 18 27.54 45.88 5.62
CA THR A 18 28.78 45.08 5.67
C THR A 18 28.61 43.76 6.44
N ASP A 19 27.69 43.70 7.39
CA ASP A 19 27.32 42.52 8.19
C ASP A 19 26.36 41.55 7.46
N GLU A 20 25.94 41.86 6.23
CA GLU A 20 25.02 41.03 5.44
C GLU A 20 25.69 40.42 4.19
N PRO A 21 26.86 39.75 4.28
CA PRO A 21 27.59 39.25 3.11
C PRO A 21 26.80 38.22 2.28
N TRP A 22 25.78 37.62 2.88
CA TRP A 22 24.85 36.67 2.26
C TRP A 22 23.88 37.32 1.26
N LYS A 23 23.66 38.65 1.29
CA LYS A 23 22.85 39.34 0.28
C LYS A 23 23.64 39.49 -1.02
N GLN A 24 23.36 38.63 -1.98
CA GLN A 24 24.01 38.57 -3.30
C GLN A 24 23.15 39.17 -4.43
N LEU A 25 21.86 39.38 -4.17
CA LEU A 25 20.87 39.80 -5.15
C LEU A 25 20.25 41.14 -4.77
N CYS A 26 19.98 41.99 -5.76
CA CYS A 26 19.13 43.15 -5.55
C CYS A 26 17.68 42.71 -5.23
N LEU A 27 16.94 43.58 -4.54
CA LEU A 27 15.57 43.30 -4.06
C LEU A 27 14.63 42.79 -5.17
N SER A 28 14.70 43.40 -6.37
CA SER A 28 13.87 42.98 -7.51
C SER A 28 14.18 41.55 -8.00
N CYS A 29 15.46 41.17 -8.04
CA CYS A 29 15.88 39.83 -8.44
C CYS A 29 15.54 38.79 -7.36
N TYR A 30 15.66 39.17 -6.09
CA TYR A 30 15.26 38.33 -4.96
C TYR A 30 13.76 38.02 -4.98
N HIS A 31 12.89 39.04 -5.11
CA HIS A 31 11.45 38.82 -5.21
C HIS A 31 11.06 37.99 -6.43
N ARG A 32 11.73 38.19 -7.58
CA ARG A 32 11.48 37.35 -8.76
C ARG A 32 11.84 35.89 -8.49
N GLN A 33 12.96 35.63 -7.80
CA GLN A 33 13.37 34.27 -7.45
C GLN A 33 12.40 33.63 -6.45
N GLN A 34 11.99 34.35 -5.40
CA GLN A 34 10.98 33.85 -4.45
C GLN A 34 9.68 33.45 -5.16
N ARG A 35 9.15 34.31 -6.03
CA ARG A 35 7.91 34.00 -6.78
C ARG A 35 8.05 32.76 -7.66
N GLN A 36 9.24 32.45 -8.18
CA GLN A 36 9.48 31.23 -8.96
C GLN A 36 9.50 30.00 -8.05
N THR A 37 10.16 30.08 -6.90
CA THR A 37 10.18 29.01 -5.89
C THR A 37 8.79 28.72 -5.32
N ASP A 38 7.99 29.76 -5.05
CA ASP A 38 6.63 29.62 -4.52
C ASP A 38 5.71 28.94 -5.54
N ARG A 39 5.81 29.31 -6.82
CA ARG A 39 5.06 28.65 -7.91
C ARG A 39 5.44 27.18 -8.04
N SER A 40 6.74 26.87 -8.06
CA SER A 40 7.21 25.48 -8.09
C SER A 40 6.69 24.68 -6.91
N SER A 41 6.74 25.26 -5.70
CA SER A 41 6.22 24.62 -4.47
C SER A 41 4.71 24.38 -4.53
N GLN A 42 3.95 25.32 -5.12
CA GLN A 42 2.51 25.19 -5.27
C GLN A 42 2.13 24.11 -6.29
N ASP A 43 2.88 24.01 -7.40
CA ASP A 43 2.73 22.98 -8.42
C ASP A 43 3.07 21.59 -7.84
N ASP A 44 4.16 21.48 -7.07
CA ASP A 44 4.53 20.25 -6.36
C ASP A 44 3.45 19.81 -5.36
N ALA A 45 2.91 20.74 -4.57
CA ALA A 45 1.85 20.46 -3.63
C ALA A 45 0.54 20.04 -4.33
N ALA A 46 0.24 20.58 -5.52
CA ALA A 46 -0.90 20.15 -6.33
C ALA A 46 -0.68 18.73 -6.89
N TYR A 47 0.51 18.45 -7.41
CA TYR A 47 0.90 17.14 -7.92
C TYR A 47 0.77 16.05 -6.86
N TRP A 48 1.35 16.25 -5.67
CA TRP A 48 1.29 15.27 -4.59
C TRP A 48 -0.12 15.07 -4.03
N ARG A 49 -0.94 16.13 -3.98
CA ARG A 49 -2.36 16.02 -3.61
C ARG A 49 -3.12 15.15 -4.60
N SER A 50 -2.93 15.36 -5.91
CA SER A 50 -3.58 14.52 -6.94
C SER A 50 -3.19 13.06 -6.77
N ARG A 51 -1.88 12.78 -6.66
CA ARG A 51 -1.35 11.42 -6.50
C ARG A 51 -1.89 10.74 -5.24
N TYR A 52 -1.98 11.45 -4.12
CA TYR A 52 -2.55 10.93 -2.89
C TYR A 52 -4.01 10.48 -3.07
N TYR A 53 -4.84 11.32 -3.69
CA TYR A 53 -6.25 10.98 -3.89
C TYR A 53 -6.45 9.86 -4.91
N ASP A 54 -5.62 9.80 -5.95
CA ASP A 54 -5.65 8.69 -6.92
C ASP A 54 -5.32 7.36 -6.26
N GLU A 55 -4.26 7.30 -5.46
CA GLU A 55 -3.88 6.09 -4.73
C GLU A 55 -4.90 5.73 -3.65
N LYS A 56 -5.45 6.72 -2.93
CA LYS A 56 -6.51 6.48 -1.95
C LYS A 56 -7.74 5.82 -2.59
N ARG A 57 -8.17 6.28 -3.77
CA ARG A 57 -9.28 5.68 -4.52
C ARG A 57 -8.98 4.24 -4.92
N LYS A 58 -7.75 3.95 -5.37
CA LYS A 58 -7.34 2.58 -5.70
C LYS A 58 -7.40 1.67 -4.49
N ILE A 59 -6.94 2.14 -3.33
CA ILE A 59 -7.03 1.39 -2.08
C ILE A 59 -8.50 1.09 -1.76
N GLU A 60 -9.38 2.09 -1.80
CA GLU A 60 -10.82 1.91 -1.53
C GLU A 60 -11.47 0.89 -2.49
N GLN A 61 -11.12 0.94 -3.77
CA GLN A 61 -11.59 -0.01 -4.78
C GLN A 61 -11.08 -1.44 -4.52
N LEU A 62 -9.79 -1.59 -4.22
CA LEU A 62 -9.19 -2.89 -3.94
C LEU A 62 -9.72 -3.49 -2.63
N THR A 63 -9.90 -2.68 -1.58
CA THR A 63 -10.52 -3.11 -0.33
C THR A 63 -11.94 -3.58 -0.55
N SER A 64 -12.73 -2.85 -1.34
CA SER A 64 -14.09 -3.25 -1.71
C SER A 64 -14.11 -4.57 -2.50
N SER A 65 -13.17 -4.73 -3.43
CA SER A 65 -13.01 -5.97 -4.21
C SER A 65 -12.64 -7.15 -3.31
N LEU A 66 -11.67 -6.97 -2.41
CA LEU A 66 -11.28 -7.99 -1.43
C LEU A 66 -12.44 -8.36 -0.51
N HIS A 67 -13.21 -7.38 -0.04
CA HIS A 67 -14.38 -7.64 0.79
C HIS A 67 -15.44 -8.47 0.02
N SER A 68 -15.66 -8.17 -1.27
CA SER A 68 -16.61 -8.93 -2.09
C SER A 68 -16.17 -10.38 -2.31
N LEU A 69 -14.87 -10.60 -2.58
CA LEU A 69 -14.29 -11.94 -2.76
C LEU A 69 -14.28 -12.71 -1.42
N GLY A 70 -13.85 -12.06 -0.35
CA GLY A 70 -13.82 -12.65 0.99
C GLY A 70 -15.22 -12.97 1.53
N ALA A 71 -16.24 -12.15 1.23
CA ALA A 71 -17.62 -12.43 1.61
C ALA A 71 -18.21 -13.64 0.87
N PHE A 72 -17.78 -13.89 -0.36
CA PHE A 72 -18.15 -15.09 -1.11
C PHE A 72 -17.48 -16.34 -0.53
N ASP A 73 -16.18 -16.26 -0.23
CA ASP A 73 -15.38 -17.38 0.29
C ASP A 73 -15.74 -17.74 1.74
N SER A 74 -15.97 -16.74 2.59
CA SER A 74 -16.26 -16.94 4.02
C SER A 74 -17.59 -17.68 4.25
N ARG A 75 -18.60 -17.46 3.40
CA ARG A 75 -19.92 -18.11 3.55
C ARG A 75 -19.93 -19.57 3.10
N GLN A 76 -19.21 -19.93 2.02
CA GLN A 76 -19.12 -21.33 1.59
C GLN A 76 -18.12 -22.13 2.44
N SER A 77 -16.98 -21.53 2.81
CA SER A 77 -15.93 -22.25 3.55
C SER A 77 -16.32 -22.55 5.01
N THR A 78 -17.08 -21.68 5.67
CA THR A 78 -17.53 -21.93 7.05
C THR A 78 -18.56 -23.04 7.14
N ASP A 79 -19.51 -23.11 6.21
CA ASP A 79 -20.54 -24.15 6.20
C ASP A 79 -19.96 -25.53 5.85
N LEU A 80 -19.10 -25.60 4.82
CA LEU A 80 -18.41 -26.84 4.47
C LEU A 80 -17.42 -27.29 5.55
N GLY A 81 -16.67 -26.35 6.13
CA GLY A 81 -15.73 -26.63 7.21
C GLY A 81 -16.41 -27.17 8.47
N ALA A 82 -17.53 -26.55 8.87
CA ALA A 82 -18.36 -27.02 9.98
C ALA A 82 -18.94 -28.41 9.69
N PHE A 83 -19.52 -28.62 8.50
CA PHE A 83 -20.02 -29.93 8.07
C PHE A 83 -18.93 -31.00 8.12
N MET A 84 -17.74 -30.71 7.59
CA MET A 84 -16.63 -31.67 7.57
C MET A 84 -16.12 -31.99 8.98
N LYS A 85 -16.07 -31.00 9.87
CA LYS A 85 -15.67 -31.18 11.27
C LYS A 85 -16.66 -32.06 12.02
N ASP A 86 -17.95 -31.77 11.90
CA ASP A 86 -19.01 -32.52 12.57
C ASP A 86 -19.12 -33.96 12.06
N ASN A 87 -18.83 -34.18 10.77
CA ASN A 87 -18.94 -35.48 10.11
C ASN A 87 -17.60 -36.20 9.90
N LEU A 88 -16.49 -35.70 10.45
CA LEU A 88 -15.14 -36.19 10.14
C LEU A 88 -14.99 -37.70 10.36
N LYS A 89 -15.55 -38.24 11.46
CA LYS A 89 -15.52 -39.67 11.77
C LYS A 89 -16.26 -40.49 10.72
N THR A 90 -17.43 -40.01 10.29
CA THR A 90 -18.26 -40.66 9.26
C THR A 90 -17.54 -40.64 7.91
N ILE A 91 -16.95 -39.51 7.54
CA ILE A 91 -16.21 -39.36 6.28
C ILE A 91 -15.01 -40.31 6.27
N LEU A 92 -14.20 -40.35 7.34
CA LEU A 92 -13.07 -41.28 7.46
C LEU A 92 -13.50 -42.75 7.32
N LEU A 93 -14.66 -43.12 7.87
CA LEU A 93 -15.20 -44.48 7.75
C LEU A 93 -15.64 -44.81 6.31
N LEU A 94 -16.15 -43.83 5.56
CA LEU A 94 -16.58 -43.98 4.18
C LEU A 94 -15.40 -44.06 3.21
N VAL A 95 -14.33 -43.30 3.47
CA VAL A 95 -13.14 -43.27 2.61
C VAL A 95 -12.05 -44.26 3.03
N HIS A 96 -12.27 -45.06 4.08
CA HIS A 96 -11.26 -45.96 4.62
C HIS A 96 -10.69 -46.91 3.54
N PRO A 97 -9.35 -47.05 3.41
CA PRO A 97 -8.73 -47.84 2.34
C PRO A 97 -9.24 -49.28 2.25
N ASP A 98 -9.52 -49.91 3.38
CA ASP A 98 -10.03 -51.30 3.42
C ASP A 98 -11.37 -51.47 2.71
N LYS A 99 -12.24 -50.45 2.74
CA LYS A 99 -13.52 -50.49 2.00
C LYS A 99 -13.33 -50.38 0.50
N HIS A 100 -12.20 -49.82 0.09
CA HIS A 100 -11.83 -49.58 -1.31
C HIS A 100 -10.67 -50.48 -1.74
N ARG A 101 -10.46 -51.63 -1.09
CA ARG A 101 -9.42 -52.62 -1.43
C ARG A 101 -8.01 -52.02 -1.54
N GLY A 102 -7.70 -51.04 -0.71
CA GLY A 102 -6.39 -50.38 -0.68
C GLY A 102 -6.13 -49.47 -1.89
N LEU A 103 -7.18 -49.00 -2.59
CA LEU A 103 -7.01 -48.06 -3.70
C LEU A 103 -6.16 -46.84 -3.27
N PRO A 104 -5.14 -46.44 -4.07
CA PRO A 104 -4.25 -45.33 -3.72
C PRO A 104 -4.98 -44.02 -3.41
N ALA A 105 -6.10 -43.77 -4.10
CA ALA A 105 -6.93 -42.58 -3.86
C ALA A 105 -7.55 -42.56 -2.46
N ALA A 106 -8.09 -43.69 -1.99
CA ALA A 106 -8.69 -43.81 -0.66
C ALA A 106 -7.64 -43.65 0.45
N THR A 107 -6.45 -44.22 0.25
CA THR A 107 -5.30 -44.04 1.15
C THR A 107 -4.89 -42.57 1.25
N ARG A 108 -4.74 -41.90 0.10
CA ARG A 108 -4.36 -40.48 0.07
C ARG A 108 -5.40 -39.59 0.75
N ILE A 109 -6.68 -39.75 0.42
CA ILE A 109 -7.76 -38.94 1.01
C ILE A 109 -7.83 -39.16 2.53
N THR A 110 -7.67 -40.40 3.00
CA THR A 110 -7.66 -40.71 4.43
C THR A 110 -6.47 -40.06 5.14
N GLN A 111 -5.29 -40.08 4.53
CA GLN A 111 -4.09 -39.42 5.07
C GLN A 111 -4.28 -37.90 5.15
N ASP A 112 -4.78 -37.29 4.08
CA ASP A 112 -5.04 -35.85 4.02
C ASP A 112 -6.02 -35.41 5.13
N LEU A 113 -7.12 -36.16 5.33
CA LEU A 113 -8.10 -35.90 6.39
C LEU A 113 -7.51 -36.03 7.80
N LEU A 114 -6.67 -37.04 8.03
CA LEU A 114 -6.00 -37.22 9.32
C LEU A 114 -4.99 -36.10 9.60
N ASP A 115 -4.30 -35.61 8.56
CA ASP A 115 -3.37 -34.51 8.70
C ASP A 115 -4.07 -33.17 8.93
N PHE A 116 -5.21 -32.91 8.28
CA PHE A 116 -6.04 -31.74 8.59
C PHE A 116 -6.53 -31.74 10.04
N ARG A 117 -6.90 -32.91 10.56
CA ARG A 117 -7.28 -33.09 11.98
C ARG A 117 -6.12 -32.78 12.93
N LYS A 118 -4.91 -33.25 12.63
CA LYS A 118 -3.72 -32.98 13.46
C LYS A 118 -3.36 -31.50 13.48
N ARG A 119 -3.58 -30.78 12.38
CA ARG A 119 -3.31 -29.34 12.25
C ARG A 119 -4.41 -28.45 12.86
N GLY A 120 -5.51 -29.02 13.35
CA GLY A 120 -6.62 -28.27 13.91
C GLY A 120 -7.46 -27.50 12.89
N ILE A 121 -7.33 -27.85 11.61
CA ILE A 121 -8.11 -27.24 10.50
C ILE A 121 -9.52 -27.85 10.46
N LEU A 122 -9.63 -29.15 10.75
CA LEU A 122 -10.87 -29.92 10.90
C LEU A 122 -11.00 -30.44 12.33
#